data_AF-A0A3N5JA92-F1
#
_entry.id   AF-A0A3N5JA92-F1
#
_cell.length_a   1.000
_cell.length_b   1.000
_cell.length_c   1.000
_cell.angle_alpha   90.00
_cell.angle_beta   90.00
_cell.angle_gamma   90.00
#
_symmetry.space_group_name_H-M   'P 1'
#
loop_
_entity.id
_entity.type
_entity.pdbx_description
1 polymer ?
#
loop_
_entity_poly.entity_id
_entity_poly.type
_entity_poly.pdbx_seq_one_letter_code
_entity_poly.pdbx_strand_id
1 'polypeptide(L)'
;MTISRTQKENIKSQIRECLSKEKEIQKIVLFGSFVNSNNPNDIDIAVFQDSKEKYLPLSLKYRKLIRDISRILPIDIIPLKANAQGFFINEIEAGETIYER
;
A
#
# COMPACT_ATOMS: atom_id res chain seq x y z
N MET A 1 14.94 11.10 4.87
CA MET A 1 15.82 9.92 4.96
C MET A 1 16.07 9.40 3.55
N THR A 2 17.30 9.07 3.17
CA THR A 2 17.56 8.49 1.85
C THR A 2 17.34 6.98 1.91
N ILE A 3 16.44 6.47 1.08
CA ILE A 3 16.14 5.04 0.99
C ILE A 3 16.77 4.49 -0.29
N SER A 4 17.69 3.55 -0.13
CA SER A 4 18.32 2.85 -1.26
C SER A 4 17.29 2.01 -2.03
N ARG A 5 17.57 1.75 -3.31
CA ARG A 5 16.71 0.90 -4.15
C ARG A 5 16.50 -0.49 -3.53
N THR A 6 17.56 -1.12 -3.01
CA THR A 6 17.47 -2.43 -2.35
C THR A 6 16.58 -2.39 -1.11
N GLN A 7 16.64 -1.32 -0.31
CA GLN A 7 15.72 -1.15 0.82
C GLN A 7 14.28 -0.98 0.37
N LYS A 8 14.02 -0.23 -0.72
CA LYS A 8 12.67 -0.12 -1.28
C LYS A 8 12.13 -1.48 -1.71
N GLU A 9 12.93 -2.29 -2.42
CA GLU A 9 12.51 -3.63 -2.84
C GLU A 9 12.23 -4.56 -1.66
N ASN A 10 13.03 -4.49 -0.59
CA ASN A 10 12.78 -5.25 0.63
C ASN A 10 11.46 -4.84 1.30
N ILE A 11 11.20 -3.53 1.39
CA ILE A 11 9.93 -2.99 1.92
C ILE A 11 8.75 -3.47 1.08
N LYS A 12 8.85 -3.37 -0.26
CA LYS A 12 7.82 -3.87 -1.19
C LYS A 12 7.52 -5.35 -0.98
N SER A 13 8.55 -6.19 -0.87
CA SER A 13 8.37 -7.63 -0.65
C SER A 13 7.67 -7.91 0.67
N GLN A 14 8.04 -7.23 1.75
CA GLN A 14 7.41 -7.38 3.06
C GLN A 14 5.94 -6.94 3.06
N ILE A 15 5.62 -5.81 2.43
CA ILE A 15 4.23 -5.34 2.27
C ILE A 15 3.42 -6.40 1.54
N ARG A 16 3.93 -6.87 0.39
CA ARG A 16 3.29 -7.93 -0.40
C ARG A 16 3.04 -9.17 0.44
N GLU A 17 4.06 -9.70 1.11
CA GLU A 17 3.99 -10.94 1.90
C GLU A 17 3.02 -10.86 3.09
N CYS A 18 2.89 -9.68 3.72
CA CYS A 18 1.95 -9.48 4.81
C CYS A 18 0.52 -9.35 4.32
N LEU A 19 0.27 -8.51 3.31
CA LEU A 19 -1.08 -8.17 2.87
C LEU A 19 -1.68 -9.22 1.93
N SER A 20 -0.89 -9.86 1.05
CA SER A 20 -1.43 -10.82 0.06
C SER A 20 -2.11 -12.05 0.67
N LYS A 21 -1.89 -12.30 1.97
CA LYS A 21 -2.51 -13.37 2.76
C LYS A 21 -4.00 -13.12 3.04
N GLU A 22 -4.42 -11.86 3.02
CA GLU A 22 -5.81 -11.48 3.25
C GLU A 22 -6.65 -11.82 2.01
N LYS A 23 -7.75 -12.54 2.21
CA LYS A 23 -8.54 -13.08 1.09
C LYS A 23 -9.26 -12.00 0.32
N GLU A 24 -9.62 -10.90 0.97
CA GLU A 24 -10.35 -9.81 0.34
C GLU A 24 -9.48 -8.94 -0.57
N ILE A 25 -8.15 -8.99 -0.43
CA ILE A 25 -7.23 -8.13 -1.16
C ILE A 25 -7.07 -8.66 -2.59
N GLN A 26 -7.41 -7.81 -3.56
CA GLN A 26 -7.34 -8.09 -4.99
C GLN A 26 -6.10 -7.46 -5.62
N LYS A 27 -5.73 -6.25 -5.18
CA LYS A 27 -4.58 -5.51 -5.73
C LYS A 27 -3.94 -4.62 -4.68
N ILE A 28 -2.62 -4.52 -4.70
CA ILE A 28 -1.85 -3.61 -3.85
C ILE A 28 -0.98 -2.73 -4.76
N VAL A 29 -1.14 -1.42 -4.60
CA VAL A 29 -0.42 -0.42 -5.38
C VAL A 29 0.27 0.54 -4.43
N LEU A 30 1.57 0.74 -4.63
CA LEU A 30 2.33 1.80 -3.98
C LEU A 30 2.31 3.03 -4.87
N PHE A 31 2.10 4.21 -4.31
CA PHE A 31 2.09 5.44 -5.07
C PHE A 31 2.78 6.57 -4.32
N GLY A 32 2.65 7.80 -4.80
CA GLY A 32 3.22 8.97 -4.16
C GLY A 32 4.75 9.03 -4.18
N SER A 33 5.31 9.65 -3.13
CA SER A 33 6.74 9.97 -3.09
C SER A 33 7.63 8.73 -2.97
N PHE A 34 7.11 7.65 -2.38
CA PHE A 34 7.85 6.39 -2.21
C PHE A 34 8.31 5.77 -3.53
N VAL A 35 7.48 5.85 -4.57
CA VAL A 35 7.82 5.32 -5.90
C VAL A 35 8.84 6.22 -6.60
N ASN A 36 8.61 7.52 -6.59
CA ASN A 36 9.30 8.46 -7.49
C ASN A 36 10.51 9.19 -6.87
N SER A 37 10.68 9.18 -5.55
CA SER A 37 11.73 9.93 -4.83
C SER A 37 12.71 9.03 -4.11
N ASN A 38 14.00 9.41 -4.08
CA ASN A 38 15.01 8.74 -3.24
C ASN A 38 14.91 9.13 -1.76
N ASN A 39 14.13 10.18 -1.45
CA ASN A 39 13.89 10.68 -0.10
C ASN A 39 12.37 10.77 0.19
N PRO A 40 11.66 9.63 0.25
CA PRO A 40 10.24 9.66 0.58
C PRO A 40 10.02 9.99 2.06
N ASN A 41 8.89 10.64 2.36
CA ASN A 41 8.50 10.97 3.73
C ASN A 41 7.62 9.88 4.36
N ASP A 42 6.87 9.18 3.52
CA ASP A 42 5.86 8.19 3.83
C ASP A 42 5.76 7.12 2.72
N ILE A 43 5.02 6.07 3.01
CA ILE A 43 4.63 5.03 2.05
C ILE A 43 3.13 5.10 1.86
N ASP A 44 2.70 5.56 0.70
CA ASP A 44 1.30 5.59 0.29
C ASP A 44 0.91 4.25 -0.35
N ILE A 45 -0.08 3.57 0.24
CA ILE A 45 -0.51 2.23 -0.17
C ILE A 45 -2.01 2.25 -0.47
N ALA A 46 -2.36 1.96 -1.72
CA ALA A 46 -3.73 1.68 -2.12
C ALA A 46 -3.96 0.17 -2.10
N VAL A 47 -5.01 -0.26 -1.39
CA VAL A 47 -5.40 -1.67 -1.31
C VAL A 47 -6.80 -1.83 -1.90
N PHE A 48 -6.90 -2.41 -3.09
CA PHE A 48 -8.18 -2.76 -3.68
C PHE A 48 -8.68 -4.05 -3.07
N GLN A 49 -9.90 -4.02 -2.54
CA GLN A 49 -10.51 -5.13 -1.83
C GLN A 49 -12.02 -5.26 -2.09
N ASP A 50 -12.55 -6.45 -1.80
CA ASP A 50 -13.96 -6.82 -1.95
C ASP A 50 -14.68 -7.15 -0.61
N SER A 51 -14.03 -6.93 0.54
CA SER A 51 -14.59 -7.12 1.87
C SER A 51 -15.84 -6.27 2.10
N LYS A 52 -16.78 -6.80 2.88
CA LYS A 52 -17.99 -6.09 3.33
C LYS A 52 -17.74 -5.16 4.52
N GLU A 53 -16.53 -5.17 5.08
CA GLU A 53 -16.16 -4.31 6.20
C GLU A 53 -16.11 -2.81 5.81
N LYS A 54 -16.25 -1.96 6.83
CA LYS A 54 -16.15 -0.50 6.67
C LYS A 54 -14.69 -0.06 6.52
N TYR A 55 -14.50 1.13 5.97
CA TYR A 55 -13.18 1.72 5.70
C TYR A 55 -12.25 1.74 6.91
N LEU A 56 -12.71 2.26 8.07
CA LEU A 56 -11.86 2.44 9.24
C LEU A 56 -11.36 1.10 9.82
N PRO A 57 -12.20 0.09 10.07
CA PRO A 57 -11.74 -1.25 10.45
C PRO A 57 -10.68 -1.85 9.51
N LEU A 58 -10.91 -1.78 8.20
CA LEU A 58 -9.97 -2.29 7.20
C LEU A 58 -8.64 -1.54 7.23
N SER A 59 -8.69 -0.21 7.31
CA SER A 59 -7.49 0.62 7.39
C SER A 59 -6.65 0.25 8.61
N LEU A 60 -7.28 0.07 9.77
CA LEU A 60 -6.60 -0.34 11.00
C LEU A 60 -6.07 -1.77 10.93
N LYS A 61 -6.84 -2.70 10.36
CA LYS A 61 -6.42 -4.09 10.12
C LYS A 61 -5.14 -4.12 9.29
N TYR A 62 -5.13 -3.45 8.14
CA TYR A 62 -3.98 -3.48 7.25
C TYR A 62 -2.77 -2.76 7.84
N ARG A 63 -2.94 -1.59 8.49
CA ARG A 63 -1.84 -0.94 9.23
C ARG A 63 -1.22 -1.88 10.27
N LYS A 64 -2.03 -2.68 10.96
CA LYS A 64 -1.55 -3.65 11.96
C LYS A 64 -0.68 -4.74 11.33
N LEU A 65 -1.05 -5.23 10.13
CA LEU A 65 -0.31 -6.29 9.43
C LEU A 65 1.09 -5.86 8.98
N ILE A 66 1.27 -4.57 8.67
CA ILE A 66 2.54 -4.00 8.19
C ILE A 66 3.22 -3.10 9.22
N ARG A 67 2.87 -3.25 10.51
CA ARG A 67 3.36 -2.38 11.60
C ARG A 67 4.88 -2.37 11.76
N ASP A 68 5.56 -3.44 11.36
CA ASP A 68 7.03 -3.46 11.46
C ASP A 68 7.68 -2.58 10.37
N ILE A 69 7.03 -2.43 9.22
CA ILE A 69 7.45 -1.48 8.16
C ILE A 69 7.23 -0.04 8.62
N SER A 70 6.19 0.24 9.42
CA SER A 70 5.91 1.59 9.91
C SER A 70 6.96 2.13 10.87
N ARG A 71 7.89 1.28 11.33
CA ARG A 71 9.07 1.68 12.11
C ARG A 71 10.19 2.26 11.24
N ILE A 72 10.16 1.99 9.93
CA ILE A 72 11.13 2.48 8.96
C ILE A 72 10.66 3.82 8.41
N LEU A 73 9.41 3.87 7.95
CA LEU A 73 8.79 5.07 7.38
C LEU A 73 7.30 5.09 7.75
N PRO A 74 6.70 6.27 8.01
CA PRO A 74 5.24 6.40 8.14
C PRO A 74 4.50 5.74 6.98
N ILE A 75 3.35 5.13 7.28
CA ILE A 75 2.54 4.45 6.27
C ILE A 75 1.15 5.06 6.25
N ASP A 76 0.71 5.45 5.07
CA ASP A 76 -0.70 5.68 4.81
C ASP A 76 -1.28 4.56 3.95
N ILE A 77 -2.41 4.00 4.40
CA ILE A 77 -3.06 2.88 3.73
C ILE A 77 -4.51 3.24 3.47
N ILE A 78 -4.91 3.06 2.22
CA ILE A 78 -6.20 3.49 1.71
C ILE A 78 -6.90 2.25 1.14
N PRO A 79 -7.80 1.62 1.91
CA PRO A 79 -8.66 0.57 1.41
C PRO A 79 -9.66 1.13 0.40
N LEU A 80 -9.62 0.62 -0.82
CA LEU A 80 -10.52 0.97 -1.90
C LEU A 80 -11.38 -0.24 -2.26
N LYS A 81 -12.60 0.02 -2.69
CA LYS A 81 -13.40 -1.03 -3.34
C LYS A 81 -12.78 -1.35 -4.69
N ALA A 82 -12.86 -2.61 -5.12
CA ALA A 82 -12.35 -3.04 -6.42
C ALA A 82 -12.80 -2.16 -7.61
N ASN A 83 -14.02 -1.59 -7.52
CA ASN A 83 -14.60 -0.74 -8.57
C ASN A 83 -14.61 0.75 -8.22
N ALA A 84 -13.71 1.22 -7.35
CA ALA A 84 -13.64 2.64 -7.00
C ALA A 84 -13.23 3.50 -8.22
N GLN A 85 -13.85 4.69 -8.35
CA GLN A 85 -13.58 5.66 -9.42
C GLN A 85 -13.29 7.04 -8.82
N GLY A 86 -12.50 7.87 -9.51
CA GLY A 86 -12.26 9.25 -9.13
C GLY A 86 -10.85 9.73 -9.47
N PHE A 87 -10.58 11.03 -9.26
CA PHE A 87 -9.28 11.66 -9.55
C PHE A 87 -8.11 10.98 -8.83
N PHE A 88 -8.36 10.47 -7.63
CA PHE A 88 -7.39 9.74 -6.81
C PHE A 88 -6.98 8.38 -7.42
N ILE A 89 -7.82 7.79 -8.27
CA ILE A 89 -7.50 6.52 -8.95
C ILE A 89 -6.40 6.74 -10.00
N ASN A 90 -6.41 7.86 -10.72
CA ASN A 90 -5.38 8.15 -11.72
C ASN A 90 -3.97 8.24 -11.10
N GLU A 91 -3.88 8.80 -9.89
CA GLU A 91 -2.61 8.87 -9.15
C GLU A 91 -2.15 7.49 -8.69
N ILE A 92 -3.08 6.64 -8.26
CA ILE A 92 -2.80 5.24 -7.93
C ILE A 92 -2.38 4.46 -9.17
N GLU A 93 -3.03 4.65 -10.32
CA GLU A 93 -2.69 4.00 -11.59
C GLU A 93 -1.28 4.37 -12.09
N ALA A 94 -0.82 5.58 -11.78
CA ALA A 94 0.57 5.99 -12.05
C ALA A 94 1.58 5.37 -11.05
N GLY A 95 1.09 4.72 -10.00
CA GLY A 95 1.89 4.01 -9.02
C GLY A 95 2.42 2.65 -9.50
N GLU A 96 3.10 1.95 -8.59
CA GLU A 96 3.68 0.64 -8.83
C GLU A 96 2.81 -0.45 -8.19
N THR A 97 2.30 -1.36 -9.03
CA THR A 97 1.55 -2.53 -8.57
C THR A 97 2.53 -3.60 -8.06
N ILE A 98 2.41 -3.95 -6.78
CA ILE A 98 3.26 -4.98 -6.14
C ILE A 98 2.54 -6.32 -5.94
N TYR A 99 1.22 -6.34 -6.15
CA TYR A 99 0.38 -7.53 -6.05
C TYR A 99 -0.93 -7.35 -6.84
N GLU A 100 -1.36 -8.40 -7.53
CA GLU A 100 -2.65 -8.50 -8.22
C GLU A 100 -3.08 -9.98 -8.27
N ARG A 101 -4.38 -10.25 -8.15
CA ARG A 101 -4.99 -11.59 -8.24
C ARG A 101 -5.70 -11.83 -9.57
#